data_AF-A0A7X7UTP4-F1
#
_entry.id   AF-A0A7X7UTP4-F1
#
_cell.length_a   1.000
_cell.length_b   1.000
_cell.length_c   1.000
_cell.angle_alpha   90.00
_cell.angle_beta   90.00
_cell.angle_gamma   90.00
#
_symmetry.space_group_name_H-M   'P 1'
#
loop_
_entity.id
_entity.type
_entity.pdbx_description
1 polymer ?
#
loop_
_entity_poly.entity_id
_entity_poly.type
_entity_poly.pdbx_seq_one_letter_code
_entity_poly.pdbx_strand_id
1 'polypeptide(L)' 'MRYDKDSPINDLIKNVPHIAFEVDDLDFELTRREFNIITPPNSPGEGARVAMIEHNGAPIELIEFEKGQK' A
#
# COMPACT_ATOMS: atom_id res chain seq x y z
N MET A 1 5.94 -1.65 9.92
CA MET A 1 6.27 -2.87 9.13
C MET A 1 7.21 -3.77 9.91
N ARG A 2 7.15 -5.07 9.65
CA ARG A 2 7.95 -6.12 10.30
C ARG A 2 9.14 -6.50 9.41
N TYR A 3 10.38 -6.39 9.91
CA TYR A 3 11.61 -6.52 9.10
C TYR A 3 12.50 -7.71 9.46
N ASP A 4 12.14 -8.51 10.46
CA ASP A 4 12.87 -9.72 10.82
C ASP A 4 12.80 -10.80 9.72
N LYS A 5 13.74 -11.76 9.78
CA LYS A 5 13.99 -12.76 8.74
C LYS A 5 12.75 -13.56 8.34
N ASP A 6 11.88 -13.85 9.31
CA ASP A 6 10.68 -14.67 9.11
C ASP A 6 9.43 -13.81 8.83
N SER A 7 9.64 -12.53 8.49
CA SER A 7 8.55 -11.62 8.13
C SER A 7 7.90 -12.06 6.81
N PRO A 8 6.55 -12.13 6.75
CA PRO A 8 5.83 -12.42 5.51
C PRO A 8 5.81 -11.23 4.54
N ILE A 9 6.40 -10.10 4.92
CA ILE A 9 6.45 -8.90 4.09
C ILE A 9 7.40 -9.11 2.91
N ASN A 10 6.99 -8.65 1.74
CA ASN A 10 7.74 -8.71 0.50
C ASN A 10 9.14 -8.06 0.64
N ASP A 11 10.14 -8.67 0.01
CA ASP A 11 11.54 -8.21 0.10
C ASP A 11 11.74 -6.77 -0.40
N LEU A 12 10.98 -6.32 -1.39
CA LEU A 12 11.07 -4.94 -1.88
C LEU A 12 10.69 -3.94 -0.78
N ILE A 13 9.60 -4.21 -0.06
CA ILE A 13 9.11 -3.37 1.05
C ILE A 13 10.13 -3.37 2.22
N LYS A 14 10.79 -4.50 2.47
CA LYS A 14 11.79 -4.60 3.55
C LYS A 14 13.07 -3.81 3.25
N ASN A 15 13.44 -3.69 1.98
CA ASN A 15 14.75 -3.18 1.58
C ASN A 15 14.71 -1.79 0.93
N VAL A 16 13.55 -1.32 0.48
CA VAL A 16 13.39 -0.03 -0.21
C VAL A 16 12.32 0.81 0.50
N PRO A 17 12.59 2.07 0.86
CA PRO A 17 11.58 2.98 1.37
C PRO A 17 10.45 3.17 0.36
N HIS A 18 9.20 3.19 0.84
CA HIS A 18 8.04 3.52 0.01
C HIS A 18 7.56 4.94 0.32
N ILE A 19 6.99 5.56 -0.70
CA ILE A 19 6.21 6.80 -0.55
C ILE A 19 4.75 6.39 -0.46
N ALA A 20 4.00 7.04 0.42
CA ALA A 20 2.56 6.86 0.54
C ALA A 20 1.82 8.01 -0.16
N PHE A 21 0.78 7.69 -0.93
CA PHE A 21 -0.14 8.67 -1.53
C PHE A 21 -1.55 8.45 -0.99
N GLU A 22 -2.16 9.50 -0.45
CA GLU A 22 -3.59 9.49 -0.14
C GLU A 22 -4.40 9.48 -1.44
N VAL A 23 -5.40 8.62 -1.50
CA VAL A 23 -6.36 8.49 -2.61
C VAL A 23 -7.78 8.59 -2.09
N ASP A 24 -8.69 9.08 -2.93
CA ASP A 24 -10.11 9.24 -2.57
C ASP A 24 -10.91 7.92 -2.59
N ASP A 25 -10.47 6.95 -3.41
CA ASP A 25 -11.09 5.62 -3.58
C ASP A 25 -10.00 4.63 -4.02
N LEU A 26 -9.63 3.70 -3.13
CA LEU A 26 -8.54 2.77 -3.38
C LEU A 26 -8.90 1.72 -4.45
N ASP A 27 -10.15 1.25 -4.49
CA ASP A 27 -10.58 0.25 -5.48
C ASP A 27 -10.62 0.85 -6.88
N PHE A 28 -11.06 2.09 -7.00
CA PHE A 28 -11.03 2.83 -8.26
C PHE A 28 -9.61 2.98 -8.81
N GLU A 29 -8.65 3.42 -7.99
CA GLU A 29 -7.26 3.59 -8.45
C GLU A 29 -6.60 2.26 -8.85
N LEU A 30 -6.87 1.18 -8.11
CA LEU A 30 -6.33 -0.15 -8.40
C LEU A 30 -6.96 -0.80 -9.65
N THR A 31 -8.20 -0.48 -9.98
CA THR A 31 -8.88 -1.04 -11.17
C THR A 31 -8.62 -0.25 -12.45
N ARG A 32 -8.34 1.07 -12.34
CA ARG A 32 -8.09 1.93 -13.49
C ARG A 32 -6.65 1.90 -14.00
N ARG A 33 -5.71 1.43 -13.19
CA ARG A 33 -4.29 1.41 -13.51
C ARG A 33 -3.80 -0.03 -13.48
N GLU A 34 -2.95 -0.40 -14.43
CA GLU A 34 -2.34 -1.74 -14.46
C GLU A 34 -1.16 -1.80 -13.49
N PHE A 35 -1.45 -1.75 -12.18
CA PHE A 35 -0.43 -1.84 -11.14
C PHE A 35 -0.02 -3.28 -10.86
N ASN A 36 1.28 -3.49 -10.61
CA ASN A 36 1.75 -4.72 -10.01
C ASN A 36 1.49 -4.68 -8.50
N ILE A 37 0.48 -5.40 -8.02
CA ILE A 37 0.09 -5.40 -6.61
C ILE A 37 1.02 -6.33 -5.81
N ILE A 38 1.76 -5.76 -4.86
CA ILE A 38 2.64 -6.48 -3.93
C ILE A 38 1.84 -6.98 -2.72
N THR A 39 1.00 -6.12 -2.16
CA THR A 39 0.10 -6.44 -1.04
C THR A 39 -1.30 -6.00 -1.42
N PRO A 40 -2.26 -6.93 -1.53
CA PRO A 40 -3.65 -6.61 -1.80
C PRO A 40 -4.25 -5.66 -0.76
N PRO A 41 -5.35 -4.96 -1.09
CA PRO A 41 -6.00 -4.06 -0.16
C PRO A 41 -6.28 -4.69 1.21
N ASN A 42 -5.87 -4.02 2.28
CA ASN A 42 -6.13 -4.40 3.66
C ASN A 42 -6.31 -3.17 4.57
N SER A 43 -6.64 -3.40 5.84
CA SER A 43 -6.87 -2.34 6.84
C SER A 43 -5.86 -2.48 7.99
N PRO A 44 -4.72 -1.77 7.94
CA PRO A 44 -3.67 -1.90 8.96
C PRO A 44 -4.05 -1.23 10.28
N GLY A 45 -5.06 -0.37 10.28
CA GLY A 45 -5.61 0.32 11.45
C GLY A 45 -7.04 0.78 11.17
N GLU A 46 -7.73 1.22 12.23
CA GLU A 46 -9.07 1.80 12.13
C GLU A 46 -9.02 3.08 11.26
N GLY A 47 -9.98 3.22 10.35
CA GLY A 47 -10.09 4.39 9.49
C GLY A 47 -9.12 4.46 8.31
N ALA A 48 -8.27 3.45 8.10
CA ALA A 48 -7.33 3.40 6.98
C ALA A 48 -7.45 2.08 6.20
N ARG A 49 -7.45 2.21 4.86
CA ARG A 49 -7.31 1.11 3.92
C ARG A 49 -6.10 1.35 3.05
N VAL A 50 -5.25 0.34 2.87
CA VAL A 50 -4.01 0.48 2.08
C VAL A 50 -3.84 -0.66 1.10
N ALA A 51 -3.11 -0.40 0.03
CA ALA A 51 -2.50 -1.43 -0.81
C ALA A 51 -1.07 -1.04 -1.13
N MET A 52 -0.19 -2.04 -1.25
CA MET A 52 1.18 -1.82 -1.70
C MET A 52 1.30 -2.27 -3.15
N ILE A 53 1.80 -1.38 -4.00
CA ILE A 53 2.08 -1.64 -5.41
C ILE A 53 3.58 -1.51 -5.69
N GLU A 54 4.03 -2.13 -6.76
CA GLU A 54 5.31 -1.81 -7.39
C GLU A 54 5.06 -0.87 -8.57
N HIS A 55 5.80 0.23 -8.61
CA HIS A 55 5.83 1.10 -9.77
C HIS A 55 7.27 1.52 -10.07
N ASN A 56 7.76 1.20 -11.26
CA ASN A 56 9.14 1.46 -11.69
C ASN A 56 10.20 0.94 -10.69
N GLY A 57 10.00 -0.26 -10.14
CA GLY A 57 10.92 -0.89 -9.19
C GLY A 57 10.88 -0.31 -7.78
N ALA A 58 10.00 0.66 -7.49
CA ALA A 58 9.80 1.22 -6.18
C ALA A 58 8.48 0.73 -5.56
N PRO A 59 8.46 0.41 -4.25
CA PRO A 59 7.22 0.17 -3.54
C PRO A 59 6.50 1.51 -3.31
N ILE A 60 5.20 1.54 -3.57
CA ILE A 60 4.31 2.68 -3.29
C ILE A 60 3.14 2.18 -2.48
N GLU A 61 2.81 2.90 -1.40
CA GLU A 61 1.60 2.66 -0.62
C GLU A 61 0.50 3.61 -1.11
N LEU A 62 -0.62 3.05 -1.55
CA LEU A 62 -1.85 3.83 -1.76
C LEU A 62 -2.68 3.71 -0.50
N ILE A 63 -3.07 4.84 0.08
CA ILE A 63 -3.84 4.89 1.33
C ILE A 63 -5.14 5.67 1.14
N GLU A 64 -6.24 5.07 1.56
CA GLU A 64 -7.56 5.70 1.64
C GLU A 64 -7.94 5.85 3.10
N PHE A 65 -8.33 7.06 3.51
CA PHE A 65 -8.82 7.35 4.85
C PHE A 65 -10.35 7.50 4.86
N GLU A 66 -10.99 7.01 5.92
CA GLU A 66 -12.42 7.22 6.12
C GLU A 66 -12.76 8.72 6.20
N LYS A 67 -13.85 9.11 5.53
CA LYS A 67 -14.31 10.49 5.48
C LYS A 67 -14.73 10.95 6.88
N GLY A 68 -13.93 11.83 7.50
CA GLY A 68 -14.17 12.38 8.83
C GLY A 68 -12.97 12.33 9.77
N GLN A 69 -11.90 11.63 9.40
CA GLN A 69 -10.62 11.61 10.14
C GLN A 69 -9.56 12.58 9.57
N LYS A 70 -9.98 13.59 8.78
CA LYS A 70 -9.08 14.61 8.22
C LYS A 70 -8.72 15.72 9.20
#